data_AF-A0A1M5W1M4-F1
#
_entry.id   AF-A0A1M5W1M4-F1
#
_cell.length_a   1.000
_cell.length_b   1.000
_cell.length_c   1.000
_cell.angle_alpha   90.00
_cell.angle_beta   90.00
_cell.angle_gamma   90.00
#
_symmetry.space_group_name_H-M   'P 1'
#
loop_
_entity.id
_entity.type
_entity.pdbx_description
1 polymer ?
#
loop_
_entity_poly.entity_id
_entity_poly.type
_entity_poly.pdbx_seq_one_letter_code
_entity_poly.pdbx_strand_id
1 'polypeptide(L)'
;MRKTFLLFVAFATQVNFAQSVFPTDGSNVGIGTLSPVSKLHVVGTITSYEPIALSTTVNSYQLINSISGNVGDNTLINKLWTYRDGTLNNWFNARLHDGISIDASFKTPNLDTKTWWERDPKDNIQSWGNDAVTYLTINQGNVGIGSISPVSKLSVIGSLTLNGGLTNSLQRPSINAGTLTYGEIRGFSNSTNLGDDGFLRISAGGGTNSNTKSYIDLSGYSTIPDMNRNIVFGTFGLERMRVDINGNIGIGTTNPLNKLDVNGTIHSKEVKVDMLGWSDFVFKKEYQLPTLEEVEKHIAEKGHLENIPSEEEVLKDGINLGEMDSKLLQKIEELTLYMIEMKKENEKVKDENILLKKNQLELEKRIVKLEDK
;
A
#
# COMPACT_ATOMS: atom_id res chain seq x y z
N MET A 1 -112.56 74.17 -32.78
CA MET A 1 -111.40 75.05 -33.09
C MET A 1 -110.12 74.24 -33.03
N ARG A 2 -109.23 74.45 -34.01
CA ARG A 2 -107.90 73.83 -34.16
C ARG A 2 -107.08 73.84 -32.86
N LYS A 3 -106.21 72.83 -32.63
CA LYS A 3 -104.74 72.93 -32.82
C LYS A 3 -103.93 71.74 -32.25
N THR A 4 -102.90 71.40 -33.03
CA THR A 4 -101.55 70.87 -32.70
C THR A 4 -101.31 69.41 -32.34
N PHE A 5 -100.62 68.76 -33.30
CA PHE A 5 -99.71 67.62 -33.17
C PHE A 5 -98.64 67.83 -32.09
N LEU A 6 -98.26 66.75 -31.40
CA LEU A 6 -96.97 66.63 -30.72
C LEU A 6 -96.44 65.21 -30.95
N LEU A 7 -95.39 65.13 -31.77
CA LEU A 7 -94.68 63.91 -32.12
C LEU A 7 -93.70 63.60 -30.99
N PHE A 8 -93.93 62.52 -30.24
CA PHE A 8 -93.00 62.03 -29.24
C PHE A 8 -91.93 61.16 -29.91
N VAL A 9 -90.72 61.68 -30.05
CA VAL A 9 -89.55 60.90 -30.49
C VAL A 9 -89.02 60.14 -29.28
N ALA A 10 -89.20 58.82 -29.26
CA ALA A 10 -88.59 57.95 -28.27
C ALA A 10 -87.10 57.76 -28.59
N PHE A 11 -86.23 58.34 -27.77
CA PHE A 11 -84.80 58.03 -27.80
C PHE A 11 -84.57 56.70 -27.06
N ALA A 12 -84.33 55.62 -27.81
CA ALA A 12 -83.82 54.38 -27.25
C ALA A 12 -82.30 54.50 -27.10
N THR A 13 -81.81 54.65 -25.87
CA THR A 13 -80.38 54.56 -25.57
C THR A 13 -80.00 53.09 -25.42
N GLN A 14 -79.31 52.51 -26.41
CA GLN A 14 -78.67 51.21 -26.25
C GLN A 14 -77.40 51.38 -25.39
N VAL A 15 -77.35 50.68 -24.27
CA VAL A 15 -76.13 50.51 -23.48
C VAL A 15 -75.45 49.25 -24.01
N ASN A 16 -74.42 49.42 -24.84
CA ASN A 16 -73.59 48.29 -25.26
C ASN A 16 -72.59 47.98 -24.14
N PHE A 17 -72.70 46.78 -23.56
CA PHE A 17 -71.62 46.22 -22.74
C PHE A 17 -70.52 45.77 -23.68
N ALA A 18 -69.36 46.44 -23.65
CA ALA A 18 -68.18 45.97 -24.35
C ALA A 18 -67.67 44.70 -23.65
N GLN A 19 -68.01 43.54 -24.20
CA GLN A 19 -67.29 42.30 -23.94
C GLN A 19 -66.32 42.10 -25.10
N SER A 20 -65.02 42.08 -24.82
CA SER A 20 -63.98 41.80 -25.83
C SER A 20 -64.08 40.34 -26.26
N VAL A 21 -64.93 40.04 -27.23
CA VAL A 21 -64.90 38.76 -27.95
C VAL A 21 -63.88 38.94 -29.07
N PHE A 22 -62.77 38.19 -29.02
CA PHE A 22 -61.79 38.16 -30.11
C PHE A 22 -62.45 37.68 -31.41
N PRO A 23 -62.02 38.17 -32.59
CA PRO A 23 -62.62 37.76 -33.85
C PRO A 23 -62.45 36.25 -34.07
N THR A 24 -63.56 35.54 -34.29
CA THR A 24 -63.58 34.11 -34.63
C THR A 24 -63.51 33.86 -36.14
N ASP A 25 -63.52 34.94 -36.92
CA ASP A 25 -63.51 34.96 -38.39
C ASP A 25 -62.11 34.81 -39.01
N GLY A 26 -61.07 34.64 -38.18
CA GLY A 26 -59.68 34.50 -38.63
C GLY A 26 -59.00 35.82 -38.97
N SER A 27 -59.62 36.97 -38.67
CA SER A 27 -58.98 38.28 -38.81
C SER A 27 -57.86 38.49 -37.77
N ASN A 28 -56.92 39.36 -38.10
CA ASN A 28 -55.79 39.68 -37.24
C ASN A 28 -56.21 40.60 -36.09
N VAL A 29 -55.71 40.33 -34.88
CA VAL A 29 -55.98 41.15 -33.69
C VAL A 29 -54.88 42.20 -33.53
N GLY A 30 -55.26 43.48 -33.63
CA GLY A 30 -54.39 44.62 -33.35
C GLY A 30 -54.61 45.17 -31.95
N ILE A 31 -53.54 45.29 -31.15
CA ILE A 31 -53.56 46.04 -29.88
C ILE A 31 -52.64 47.25 -30.07
N GLY A 32 -53.19 48.47 -29.97
CA GLY A 32 -52.43 49.70 -30.25
C GLY A 32 -52.19 50.00 -31.74
N THR A 33 -52.76 49.21 -32.66
CA THR A 33 -52.72 49.43 -34.10
C THR A 33 -54.03 49.05 -34.77
N LEU A 34 -54.41 49.79 -35.81
CA LEU A 34 -55.58 49.53 -36.64
C LEU A 34 -55.26 48.69 -37.90
N SER A 35 -53.97 48.46 -38.18
CA SER A 35 -53.49 47.69 -39.33
C SER A 35 -52.57 46.54 -38.87
N PRO A 36 -53.12 45.48 -38.28
CA PRO A 36 -52.33 44.36 -37.79
C PRO A 36 -51.74 43.54 -38.95
N VAL A 37 -50.40 43.41 -38.99
CA VAL A 37 -49.67 42.69 -40.06
C VAL A 37 -49.46 41.19 -39.76
N SER A 38 -49.88 40.75 -38.58
CA SER A 38 -49.81 39.37 -38.09
C SER A 38 -51.06 39.05 -37.29
N LYS A 39 -51.36 37.76 -37.09
CA LYS A 39 -52.56 37.28 -36.35
C LYS A 39 -52.74 37.94 -34.98
N LEU A 40 -51.64 38.30 -34.33
CA LEU A 40 -51.60 39.20 -33.19
C LEU A 40 -50.51 40.25 -33.46
N HIS A 41 -50.88 41.52 -33.56
CA HIS A 41 -49.96 42.64 -33.72
C HIS A 41 -50.18 43.63 -32.57
N VAL A 42 -49.21 43.73 -31.66
CA VAL A 42 -49.25 44.70 -30.57
C VAL A 42 -48.24 45.81 -30.86
N VAL A 43 -48.73 47.04 -30.99
CA VAL A 43 -47.89 48.25 -31.08
C VAL A 43 -47.86 48.89 -29.70
N GLY A 44 -46.79 48.61 -28.96
CA GLY A 44 -46.58 49.04 -27.58
C GLY A 44 -45.75 48.03 -26.80
N THR A 45 -45.41 48.34 -25.55
CA THR A 45 -44.70 47.40 -24.67
C THR A 45 -45.67 46.32 -24.18
N ILE A 46 -45.44 45.07 -24.58
CA ILE A 46 -46.11 43.91 -23.98
C ILE A 46 -45.44 43.63 -22.62
N THR A 47 -46.10 43.98 -21.52
CA THR A 47 -45.72 43.47 -20.19
C THR A 47 -46.46 42.17 -19.91
N SER A 48 -45.98 41.06 -20.48
CA SER A 48 -46.43 39.73 -20.09
C SER A 48 -45.70 39.33 -18.80
N TYR A 49 -46.42 39.34 -17.68
CA TYR A 49 -45.94 38.81 -16.41
C TYR A 49 -46.70 37.52 -16.11
N GLU A 50 -46.13 36.39 -16.51
CA GLU A 50 -46.52 35.08 -15.98
C GLU A 50 -45.55 34.76 -14.84
N PRO A 51 -45.90 35.01 -13.56
CA PRO A 51 -45.06 34.62 -12.46
C PRO A 51 -44.99 33.09 -12.44
N ILE A 52 -43.84 32.53 -12.80
CA ILE A 52 -43.64 31.10 -12.65
C ILE A 52 -43.53 30.84 -11.14
N ALA A 53 -44.50 30.09 -10.60
CA ALA A 53 -44.56 29.77 -9.19
C ALA A 53 -43.32 28.98 -8.78
N LEU A 54 -42.46 29.65 -8.03
CA LEU A 54 -41.25 29.07 -7.47
C LEU A 54 -41.62 28.16 -6.29
N SER A 55 -41.32 26.86 -6.41
CA SER A 55 -41.67 25.83 -5.42
C SER A 55 -41.15 26.11 -3.99
N THR A 56 -41.95 25.79 -2.99
CA THR A 56 -41.53 25.90 -1.58
C THR A 56 -40.62 24.77 -1.10
N THR A 57 -40.53 23.70 -1.88
CA THR A 57 -39.85 22.45 -1.53
C THR A 57 -38.34 22.60 -1.64
N VAL A 58 -37.61 22.18 -0.60
CA VAL A 58 -36.15 22.09 -0.62
C VAL A 58 -35.71 21.19 -1.79
N ASN A 59 -34.64 21.58 -2.49
CA ASN A 59 -34.12 20.91 -3.68
C ASN A 59 -35.01 21.02 -4.94
N SER A 60 -36.05 21.86 -4.94
CA SER A 60 -36.76 22.17 -6.19
C SER A 60 -35.92 23.04 -7.11
N TYR A 61 -36.06 22.83 -8.42
CA TYR A 61 -35.37 23.58 -9.46
C TYR A 61 -36.39 24.11 -10.48
N GLN A 62 -36.02 25.19 -11.18
CA GLN A 62 -36.84 25.77 -12.23
C GLN A 62 -35.98 26.23 -13.40
N LEU A 63 -36.41 25.93 -14.62
CA LEU A 63 -35.70 26.33 -15.83
C LEU A 63 -35.93 27.82 -16.08
N ILE A 64 -34.85 28.59 -16.21
CA ILE A 64 -34.88 30.02 -16.59
C ILE A 64 -34.72 30.17 -18.09
N ASN A 65 -33.74 29.47 -18.67
CA ASN A 65 -33.41 29.57 -20.08
C ASN A 65 -32.88 28.23 -20.60
N SER A 66 -33.17 27.90 -21.86
CA SER A 66 -32.57 26.74 -22.53
C SER A 66 -32.26 27.09 -23.98
N ILE A 67 -31.01 26.90 -24.38
CA ILE A 67 -30.56 26.94 -25.77
C ILE A 67 -30.25 25.50 -26.17
N SER A 68 -30.85 25.01 -27.26
CA SER A 68 -30.51 23.70 -27.79
C SER A 68 -30.51 23.69 -29.31
N GLY A 69 -29.67 22.84 -29.92
CA GLY A 69 -29.59 22.67 -31.36
C GLY A 69 -29.05 21.29 -31.74
N ASN A 70 -29.40 20.82 -32.93
CA ASN A 70 -28.95 19.53 -33.46
C ASN A 70 -28.15 19.71 -34.75
N VAL A 71 -27.07 18.95 -34.91
CA VAL A 71 -26.35 18.77 -36.19
C VAL A 71 -25.99 17.29 -36.33
N GLY A 72 -26.71 16.56 -37.18
CA GLY A 72 -26.60 15.10 -37.26
C GLY A 72 -27.02 14.45 -35.93
N ASP A 73 -26.20 13.53 -35.42
CA ASP A 73 -26.40 12.88 -34.11
C ASP A 73 -25.97 13.76 -32.91
N ASN A 74 -25.46 14.97 -33.15
CA ASN A 74 -24.96 15.85 -32.09
C ASN A 74 -26.05 16.83 -31.63
N THR A 75 -26.41 16.80 -30.35
CA THR A 75 -27.34 17.75 -29.72
C THR A 75 -26.57 18.67 -28.78
N LEU A 76 -26.39 19.94 -29.14
CA LEU A 76 -25.96 20.97 -28.19
C LEU A 76 -27.14 21.32 -27.29
N ILE A 77 -26.96 21.29 -25.97
CA ILE A 77 -27.94 21.79 -25.00
C ILE A 77 -27.20 22.63 -23.95
N ASN A 78 -27.66 23.86 -23.71
CA ASN A 78 -27.25 24.73 -22.62
C ASN A 78 -28.50 25.14 -21.84
N LYS A 79 -28.56 24.87 -20.53
CA LYS A 79 -29.72 25.20 -19.70
C LYS A 79 -29.31 25.99 -18.47
N LEU A 80 -30.00 27.09 -18.22
CA LEU A 80 -29.89 27.91 -17.03
C LEU A 80 -31.05 27.58 -16.08
N TRP A 81 -30.74 27.17 -14.85
CA TRP A 81 -31.75 26.83 -13.84
C TRP A 81 -31.60 27.71 -12.60
N THR A 82 -32.72 28.03 -11.94
CA THR A 82 -32.70 28.40 -10.52
C THR A 82 -32.85 27.15 -9.67
N TYR A 83 -32.22 27.13 -8.49
CA TYR A 83 -32.28 26.03 -7.54
C TYR A 83 -32.52 26.55 -6.13
N ARG A 84 -33.33 25.82 -5.35
CA ARG A 84 -33.58 26.14 -3.94
C ARG A 84 -32.75 25.24 -3.03
N ASP A 85 -31.77 25.84 -2.34
CA ASP A 85 -30.76 25.13 -1.55
C ASP A 85 -31.16 24.78 -0.09
N GLY A 86 -32.38 25.14 0.31
CA GLY A 86 -32.96 24.69 1.58
C GLY A 86 -32.39 25.31 2.85
N THR A 87 -31.32 26.09 2.79
CA THR A 87 -30.72 26.75 3.97
C THR A 87 -31.34 28.12 4.29
N LEU A 88 -31.95 28.79 3.31
CA LEU A 88 -32.71 30.05 3.46
C LEU A 88 -33.88 30.11 2.45
N ASN A 89 -34.84 31.02 2.64
CA ASN A 89 -35.93 31.32 1.68
C ASN A 89 -35.44 31.96 0.35
N ASN A 90 -34.14 31.88 0.06
CA ASN A 90 -33.52 32.57 -1.06
C ASN A 90 -33.37 31.62 -2.26
N TRP A 91 -33.90 32.04 -3.40
CA TRP A 91 -33.57 31.47 -4.69
C TRP A 91 -32.27 32.12 -5.16
N PHE A 92 -31.19 31.36 -5.23
CA PHE A 92 -29.94 31.88 -5.76
C PHE A 92 -30.05 31.96 -7.29
N ASN A 93 -29.75 33.14 -7.84
CA ASN A 93 -29.66 33.34 -9.28
C ASN A 93 -28.62 32.36 -9.83
N ALA A 94 -29.10 31.50 -10.73
CA ALA A 94 -28.32 30.69 -11.66
C ALA A 94 -27.24 29.80 -11.03
N ARG A 95 -27.58 28.53 -10.76
CA ARG A 95 -26.59 27.49 -11.05
C ARG A 95 -26.43 27.51 -12.57
N LEU A 96 -25.36 28.12 -13.08
CA LEU A 96 -24.97 27.96 -14.47
C LEU A 96 -24.52 26.51 -14.62
N HIS A 97 -25.47 25.65 -15.01
CA HIS A 97 -25.16 24.31 -15.48
C HIS A 97 -24.63 24.46 -16.92
N ASP A 98 -23.43 25.04 -17.05
CA ASP A 98 -22.72 25.19 -18.33
C ASP A 98 -22.13 23.84 -18.73
N GLY A 99 -22.98 22.82 -18.85
CA GLY A 99 -22.61 21.57 -19.48
C GLY A 99 -22.79 21.74 -20.98
N ILE A 100 -21.70 21.87 -21.73
CA ILE A 100 -21.73 21.60 -23.17
C ILE A 100 -21.85 20.08 -23.31
N SER A 101 -23.08 19.58 -23.35
CA SER A 101 -23.39 18.18 -23.70
C SER A 101 -23.67 18.07 -25.19
N ILE A 102 -23.31 16.92 -25.76
CA ILE A 102 -23.59 16.55 -27.17
C ILE A 102 -24.82 15.60 -27.24
N ASP A 103 -25.51 15.33 -26.12
CA ASP A 103 -26.60 14.33 -26.04
C ASP A 103 -27.76 14.73 -25.09
N ALA A 104 -28.92 14.09 -25.30
CA ALA A 104 -30.26 14.29 -24.72
C ALA A 104 -30.42 13.95 -23.22
N SER A 105 -29.34 13.59 -22.57
CA SER A 105 -29.23 13.22 -21.15
C SER A 105 -29.47 14.36 -20.17
N PHE A 106 -29.38 15.62 -20.62
CA PHE A 106 -29.73 16.82 -19.85
C PHE A 106 -31.26 17.01 -19.62
N LYS A 107 -32.07 15.98 -19.84
CA LYS A 107 -33.52 16.01 -19.55
C LYS A 107 -33.82 15.94 -18.06
N THR A 108 -32.92 15.36 -17.26
CA THR A 108 -33.07 15.18 -15.81
C THR A 108 -31.70 15.25 -15.12
N PRO A 109 -31.51 16.11 -14.10
CA PRO A 109 -30.33 16.03 -13.22
C PRO A 109 -30.19 14.60 -12.66
N ASN A 110 -28.97 14.04 -12.60
CA ASN A 110 -28.63 12.67 -12.16
C ASN A 110 -28.94 11.50 -13.12
N LEU A 111 -29.19 11.72 -14.41
CA LEU A 111 -29.38 10.63 -15.37
C LEU A 111 -28.57 10.86 -16.67
N ASP A 112 -27.47 10.09 -16.76
CA ASP A 112 -26.98 9.39 -17.94
C ASP A 112 -26.26 10.15 -19.06
N THR A 113 -25.05 10.65 -18.83
CA THR A 113 -24.15 11.21 -19.88
C THR A 113 -22.96 10.28 -20.13
N LYS A 114 -22.76 9.82 -21.38
CA LYS A 114 -21.67 8.91 -21.76
C LYS A 114 -20.25 9.48 -21.58
N THR A 115 -20.10 10.80 -21.50
CA THR A 115 -18.97 11.49 -20.85
C THR A 115 -19.45 12.89 -20.46
N TRP A 116 -19.25 13.33 -19.22
CA TRP A 116 -19.69 14.63 -18.74
C TRP A 116 -18.63 15.41 -18.00
N TRP A 117 -18.86 16.71 -17.90
CA TRP A 117 -18.24 17.61 -16.93
C TRP A 117 -19.33 18.37 -16.19
N GLU A 118 -19.31 18.33 -14.86
CA GLU A 118 -20.27 19.01 -13.98
C GLU A 118 -19.50 19.97 -13.06
N ARG A 119 -20.12 21.12 -12.77
CA ARG A 119 -19.70 22.00 -11.68
C ARG A 119 -20.83 22.09 -10.68
N ASP A 120 -20.59 21.66 -9.44
CA ASP A 120 -21.44 21.95 -8.30
C ASP A 120 -20.89 23.17 -7.54
N PRO A 121 -21.45 24.37 -7.75
CA PRO A 121 -21.01 25.58 -7.07
C PRO A 121 -21.39 25.62 -5.59
N LYS A 122 -22.33 24.78 -5.10
CA LYS A 122 -22.69 24.73 -3.68
C LYS A 122 -21.57 24.12 -2.86
N ASP A 123 -21.08 22.97 -3.31
CA ASP A 123 -20.10 22.18 -2.58
C ASP A 123 -18.67 22.39 -3.11
N ASN A 124 -18.50 23.29 -4.10
CA ASN A 124 -17.24 23.61 -4.77
C ASN A 124 -16.58 22.35 -5.40
N ILE A 125 -17.39 21.59 -6.12
CA ILE A 125 -17.01 20.34 -6.78
C ILE A 125 -17.00 20.53 -8.30
N GLN A 126 -15.97 20.02 -8.97
CA GLN A 126 -15.96 19.81 -10.41
C GLN A 126 -15.74 18.33 -10.67
N SER A 127 -16.46 17.71 -11.58
CA SER A 127 -16.32 16.26 -11.82
C SER A 127 -16.41 15.94 -13.31
N TRP A 128 -15.71 14.87 -13.70
CA TRP A 128 -15.68 14.29 -15.03
C TRP A 128 -15.92 12.80 -14.92
N GLY A 129 -16.76 12.23 -15.78
CA GLY A 129 -17.11 10.81 -15.71
C GLY A 129 -17.96 10.36 -16.87
N ASN A 130 -18.46 9.13 -16.81
CA ASN A 130 -19.55 8.63 -17.64
C ASN A 130 -20.76 8.22 -16.76
N ASP A 131 -21.66 7.43 -17.34
CA ASP A 131 -22.84 6.83 -16.71
C ASP A 131 -22.49 5.89 -15.53
N ALA A 132 -21.34 5.21 -15.61
CA ALA A 132 -20.97 4.17 -14.65
C ALA A 132 -19.94 4.63 -13.60
N VAL A 133 -19.05 5.57 -13.93
CA VAL A 133 -17.86 5.88 -13.14
C VAL A 133 -17.48 7.37 -13.24
N THR A 134 -17.25 8.01 -12.09
CA THR A 134 -16.53 9.30 -12.04
C THR A 134 -15.05 9.08 -12.29
N TYR A 135 -14.52 9.65 -13.37
CA TYR A 135 -13.10 9.56 -13.72
C TYR A 135 -12.23 10.53 -12.92
N LEU A 136 -12.66 11.78 -12.77
CA LEU A 136 -11.89 12.83 -12.08
C LEU A 136 -12.83 13.75 -11.30
N THR A 137 -12.41 14.17 -10.12
CA THR A 137 -13.11 15.13 -9.27
C THR A 137 -12.13 16.19 -8.79
N ILE A 138 -12.54 17.44 -8.72
CA ILE A 138 -11.87 18.49 -7.95
C ILE A 138 -12.86 18.92 -6.87
N ASN A 139 -12.61 18.59 -5.61
CA ASN A 139 -13.48 18.95 -4.49
C ASN A 139 -12.68 19.82 -3.52
N GLN A 140 -13.07 21.08 -3.36
CA GLN A 140 -12.38 22.04 -2.47
C GLN A 140 -10.86 22.13 -2.71
N GLY A 141 -10.43 22.02 -3.97
CA GLY A 141 -9.02 22.09 -4.37
C GLY A 141 -8.21 20.79 -4.20
N ASN A 142 -8.87 19.67 -3.91
CA ASN A 142 -8.28 18.34 -3.91
C ASN A 142 -8.69 17.59 -5.18
N VAL A 143 -7.77 16.89 -5.83
CA VAL A 143 -8.02 16.11 -7.06
C VAL A 143 -8.29 14.66 -6.69
N GLY A 144 -9.47 14.15 -7.02
CA GLY A 144 -9.82 12.73 -7.02
C GLY A 144 -9.70 12.14 -8.42
N ILE A 145 -9.10 10.97 -8.60
CA ILE A 145 -9.20 10.16 -9.83
C ILE A 145 -9.92 8.88 -9.43
N GLY A 146 -11.09 8.61 -10.02
CA GLY A 146 -11.95 7.50 -9.62
C GLY A 146 -12.76 7.74 -8.34
N SER A 147 -12.64 8.89 -7.67
CA SER A 147 -13.31 9.21 -6.39
C SER A 147 -13.98 10.59 -6.42
N ILE A 148 -15.18 10.69 -5.84
CA ILE A 148 -15.92 11.95 -5.63
C ILE A 148 -15.59 12.65 -4.29
N SER A 149 -14.86 11.96 -3.39
CA SER A 149 -14.51 12.48 -2.06
C SER A 149 -13.01 12.32 -1.82
N PRO A 150 -12.15 13.12 -2.49
CA PRO A 150 -10.71 13.03 -2.33
C PRO A 150 -10.29 13.41 -0.90
N VAL A 151 -9.67 12.47 -0.18
CA VAL A 151 -9.24 12.63 1.22
C VAL A 151 -7.90 13.36 1.39
N SER A 152 -7.21 13.65 0.28
CA SER A 152 -5.92 14.36 0.24
C SER A 152 -5.84 15.22 -1.03
N LYS A 153 -4.75 15.98 -1.21
CA LYS A 153 -4.56 16.83 -2.40
C LYS A 153 -4.66 16.06 -3.72
N LEU A 154 -4.24 14.79 -3.74
CA LEU A 154 -4.43 13.87 -4.86
C LEU A 154 -4.84 12.49 -4.32
N SER A 155 -6.09 12.08 -4.57
CA SER A 155 -6.65 10.79 -4.18
C SER A 155 -6.94 9.97 -5.43
N VAL A 156 -6.32 8.79 -5.59
CA VAL A 156 -6.55 7.91 -6.74
C VAL A 156 -7.16 6.60 -6.25
N ILE A 157 -8.34 6.24 -6.75
CA ILE A 157 -8.89 4.88 -6.56
C ILE A 157 -8.27 3.98 -7.63
N GLY A 158 -7.47 3.01 -7.19
CA GLY A 158 -6.70 2.13 -8.07
C GLY A 158 -5.19 2.40 -8.02
N SER A 159 -4.47 1.99 -9.06
CA SER A 159 -3.01 2.14 -9.13
C SER A 159 -2.61 3.46 -9.79
N LEU A 160 -1.65 4.17 -9.19
CA LEU A 160 -1.00 5.33 -9.79
C LEU A 160 0.27 4.88 -10.52
N THR A 161 0.29 4.99 -11.85
CA THR A 161 1.51 4.81 -12.65
C THR A 161 2.11 6.17 -12.97
N LEU A 162 3.30 6.47 -12.44
CA LEU A 162 4.07 7.65 -12.82
C LEU A 162 4.91 7.31 -14.05
N ASN A 163 4.39 7.57 -15.25
CA ASN A 163 5.12 7.35 -16.50
C ASN A 163 6.06 8.54 -16.79
N GLY A 164 7.20 8.56 -16.10
CA GLY A 164 8.37 9.36 -16.44
C GLY A 164 9.56 8.41 -16.49
N GLY A 165 10.14 8.21 -17.67
CA GLY A 165 11.22 7.24 -17.84
C GLY A 165 12.35 7.49 -16.85
N LEU A 166 12.61 6.51 -15.98
CA LEU A 166 13.85 6.44 -15.21
C LEU A 166 14.99 6.16 -16.23
N THR A 167 15.42 7.20 -16.92
CA THR A 167 16.64 7.16 -17.72
C THR A 167 17.83 7.28 -16.77
N ASN A 168 18.98 6.69 -17.13
CA ASN A 168 20.22 6.76 -16.34
C ASN A 168 20.84 8.18 -16.25
N SER A 169 20.03 9.24 -16.42
CA SER A 169 20.45 10.63 -16.31
C SER A 169 20.43 11.10 -14.84
N LEU A 170 21.34 12.00 -14.50
CA LEU A 170 21.82 12.39 -13.17
C LEU A 170 20.77 13.00 -12.21
N GLN A 171 19.49 12.98 -12.54
CA GLN A 171 18.42 13.42 -11.66
C GLN A 171 17.26 12.41 -11.66
N ARG A 172 17.27 11.54 -10.64
CA ARG A 172 16.16 10.62 -10.36
C ARG A 172 15.01 11.45 -9.76
N PRO A 173 13.82 11.50 -10.37
CA PRO A 173 12.70 12.20 -9.74
C PRO A 173 12.37 11.50 -8.42
N SER A 174 12.44 12.22 -7.30
CA SER A 174 11.99 11.70 -6.01
C SER A 174 10.47 11.76 -5.95
N ILE A 175 9.84 10.69 -5.46
CA ILE A 175 8.46 10.76 -4.96
C ILE A 175 8.57 11.37 -3.56
N ASN A 176 8.38 12.68 -3.44
CA ASN A 176 8.50 13.42 -2.18
C ASN A 176 7.12 13.58 -1.52
N ALA A 177 7.00 13.24 -0.23
CA ALA A 177 5.80 13.45 0.57
C ALA A 177 5.92 14.78 1.35
N GLY A 178 5.00 15.71 1.10
CA GLY A 178 4.94 17.00 1.81
C GLY A 178 4.50 16.86 3.27
N THR A 179 4.98 17.80 4.10
CA THR A 179 4.94 17.79 5.57
C THR A 179 3.57 18.03 6.19
N LEU A 180 3.25 17.24 7.23
CA LEU A 180 2.76 17.66 8.56
C LEU A 180 2.57 16.42 9.44
N THR A 181 3.62 15.87 10.04
CA THR A 181 3.64 14.49 10.62
C THR A 181 3.47 13.37 9.55
N TYR A 182 2.96 13.77 8.39
CA TYR A 182 2.95 13.15 7.08
C TYR A 182 4.26 13.45 6.34
N GLY A 183 4.94 12.39 5.92
CA GLY A 183 6.16 12.38 5.09
C GLY A 183 6.47 10.97 4.58
N GLU A 184 5.50 10.07 4.65
CA GLU A 184 5.64 8.65 4.35
C GLU A 184 4.80 8.32 3.11
N ILE A 185 5.38 7.60 2.16
CA ILE A 185 4.62 6.95 1.08
C ILE A 185 3.97 5.71 1.71
N ARG A 186 2.64 5.69 1.79
CA ARG A 186 1.89 4.57 2.37
C ARG A 186 1.16 3.78 1.29
N GLY A 187 1.20 2.45 1.40
CA GLY A 187 0.17 1.61 0.80
C GLY A 187 -1.11 1.71 1.62
N PHE A 188 -2.26 1.91 0.99
CA PHE A 188 -3.56 1.93 1.65
C PHE A 188 -4.46 0.87 1.02
N SER A 189 -5.20 0.13 1.85
CA SER A 189 -6.19 -0.87 1.42
C SER A 189 -7.56 -0.47 1.97
N ASN A 190 -8.60 -0.55 1.13
CA ASN A 190 -9.98 -0.15 1.46
C ASN A 190 -10.75 -1.25 2.24
N SER A 191 -10.03 -2.21 2.83
CA SER A 191 -10.56 -3.30 3.63
C SER A 191 -11.01 -2.76 5.00
N THR A 192 -12.26 -3.02 5.39
CA THR A 192 -12.86 -2.57 6.67
C THR A 192 -12.33 -3.33 7.88
N ASN A 193 -11.34 -4.21 7.71
CA ASN A 193 -10.74 -4.95 8.81
C ASN A 193 -9.61 -4.11 9.43
N LEU A 194 -9.64 -3.99 10.76
CA LEU A 194 -8.88 -3.05 11.60
C LEU A 194 -7.34 -3.25 11.64
N GLY A 195 -6.73 -3.80 10.58
CA GLY A 195 -5.28 -3.85 10.40
C GLY A 195 -4.88 -2.99 9.21
N ASP A 196 -3.82 -2.18 9.35
CA ASP A 196 -3.24 -1.46 8.21
C ASP A 196 -2.72 -2.48 7.18
N ASP A 197 -3.58 -2.84 6.22
CA ASP A 197 -3.35 -3.78 5.11
C ASP A 197 -2.51 -3.12 3.97
N GLY A 198 -1.58 -2.23 4.34
CA GLY A 198 -0.80 -1.44 3.40
C GLY A 198 0.26 -2.27 2.68
N PHE A 199 0.30 -2.22 1.35
CA PHE A 199 1.39 -2.82 0.56
C PHE A 199 2.13 -1.74 -0.22
N LEU A 200 3.45 -1.68 -0.06
CA LEU A 200 4.32 -0.83 -0.85
C LEU A 200 5.45 -1.66 -1.48
N ARG A 201 5.50 -1.68 -2.82
CA ARG A 201 6.60 -2.27 -3.57
C ARG A 201 7.44 -1.18 -4.23
N ILE A 202 8.75 -1.25 -4.03
CA ILE A 202 9.74 -0.52 -4.81
C ILE A 202 10.40 -1.55 -5.73
N SER A 203 10.22 -1.45 -7.03
CA SER A 203 10.81 -2.39 -7.99
C SER A 203 11.49 -1.70 -9.16
N ALA A 204 12.53 -2.34 -9.71
CA ALA A 204 13.21 -1.92 -10.91
C ALA A 204 13.39 -3.11 -11.86
N GLY A 205 13.43 -2.83 -13.17
CA GLY A 205 13.36 -3.87 -14.20
C GLY A 205 12.01 -4.58 -14.21
N GLY A 206 11.89 -5.71 -14.91
CA GLY A 206 10.64 -6.47 -14.96
C GLY A 206 9.60 -5.92 -15.93
N GLY A 207 10.02 -5.64 -17.18
CA GLY A 207 9.09 -5.43 -18.31
C GLY A 207 8.27 -6.69 -18.59
N THR A 208 8.34 -7.25 -19.80
CA THR A 208 7.66 -8.53 -20.09
C THR A 208 8.37 -9.76 -19.48
N ASN A 209 9.51 -9.59 -18.80
CA ASN A 209 10.32 -10.69 -18.26
C ASN A 209 10.61 -10.51 -16.76
N SER A 210 10.04 -11.39 -15.93
CA SER A 210 10.18 -11.43 -14.47
C SER A 210 11.63 -11.61 -14.00
N ASN A 211 12.48 -12.22 -14.82
CA ASN A 211 13.89 -12.47 -14.50
C ASN A 211 14.74 -11.19 -14.46
N THR A 212 14.22 -10.08 -14.95
CA THR A 212 14.91 -8.78 -14.87
C THR A 212 14.47 -7.94 -13.67
N LYS A 213 13.56 -8.46 -12.83
CA LYS A 213 12.94 -7.73 -11.73
C LYS A 213 13.78 -7.82 -10.46
N SER A 214 14.07 -6.66 -9.87
CA SER A 214 14.44 -6.53 -8.45
C SER A 214 13.33 -5.80 -7.71
N TYR A 215 13.17 -6.11 -6.43
CA TYR A 215 12.14 -5.47 -5.62
C TYR A 215 12.46 -5.46 -4.13
N ILE A 216 11.83 -4.50 -3.45
CA ILE A 216 11.67 -4.44 -2.00
C ILE A 216 10.16 -4.32 -1.75
N ASP A 217 9.62 -5.26 -0.99
CA ASP A 217 8.24 -5.24 -0.54
C ASP A 217 8.17 -4.90 0.93
N LEU A 218 7.31 -3.94 1.26
CA LEU A 218 6.92 -3.60 2.62
C LEU A 218 5.44 -3.97 2.73
N SER A 219 5.16 -5.02 3.50
CA SER A 219 3.80 -5.53 3.67
C SER A 219 3.31 -5.22 5.08
N GLY A 220 2.13 -4.62 5.18
CA GLY A 220 1.37 -4.43 6.42
C GLY A 220 0.68 -5.71 6.87
N TYR A 221 -0.42 -5.60 7.60
CA TYR A 221 -1.19 -6.77 8.00
C TYR A 221 -1.74 -7.52 6.78
N SER A 222 -1.73 -8.85 6.83
CA SER A 222 -2.33 -9.71 5.81
C SER A 222 -2.74 -11.04 6.43
N THR A 223 -3.83 -11.62 5.93
CA THR A 223 -4.21 -13.01 6.23
C THR A 223 -3.39 -14.04 5.43
N ILE A 224 -2.63 -13.58 4.44
CA ILE A 224 -1.69 -14.40 3.67
C ILE A 224 -0.34 -14.41 4.40
N PRO A 225 0.14 -15.58 4.88
CA PRO A 225 1.36 -15.66 5.70
C PRO A 225 2.60 -15.03 5.05
N ASP A 226 2.76 -15.22 3.73
CA ASP A 226 3.91 -14.72 2.97
C ASP A 226 3.94 -13.19 2.82
N MET A 227 2.87 -12.49 3.20
CA MET A 227 2.74 -11.03 3.09
C MET A 227 2.29 -10.38 4.41
N ASN A 228 2.39 -11.09 5.53
CA ASN A 228 1.89 -10.59 6.82
C ASN A 228 3.01 -9.91 7.62
N ARG A 229 3.02 -8.57 7.60
CA ARG A 229 3.90 -7.71 8.39
C ARG A 229 5.37 -8.05 8.21
N ASN A 230 5.80 -8.11 6.95
CA ASN A 230 7.16 -8.49 6.58
C ASN A 230 7.80 -7.50 5.62
N ILE A 231 9.12 -7.59 5.54
CA ILE A 231 9.94 -6.88 4.57
C ILE A 231 10.64 -7.92 3.72
N VAL A 232 10.48 -7.86 2.39
CA VAL A 232 11.08 -8.83 1.48
C VAL A 232 11.98 -8.13 0.46
N PHE A 233 13.18 -8.67 0.27
CA PHE A 233 14.12 -8.25 -0.76
C PHE A 233 14.23 -9.34 -1.82
N GLY A 234 14.06 -8.98 -3.09
CA GLY A 234 14.11 -9.93 -4.19
C GLY A 234 14.89 -9.46 -5.41
N THR A 235 15.48 -10.43 -6.11
CA THR A 235 16.19 -10.25 -7.37
C THR A 235 15.88 -11.40 -8.31
N PHE A 236 15.85 -11.14 -9.62
CA PHE A 236 15.43 -12.11 -10.63
C PHE A 236 14.00 -12.61 -10.40
N GLY A 237 13.14 -11.76 -9.81
CA GLY A 237 11.78 -12.13 -9.40
C GLY A 237 11.70 -13.13 -8.25
N LEU A 238 12.81 -13.48 -7.60
CA LEU A 238 12.87 -14.42 -6.48
C LEU A 238 13.19 -13.70 -5.17
N GLU A 239 12.58 -14.16 -4.07
CA GLU A 239 12.93 -13.74 -2.72
C GLU A 239 14.36 -14.19 -2.37
N ARG A 240 15.14 -13.26 -1.81
CA ARG A 240 16.54 -13.49 -1.40
C ARG A 240 16.73 -13.32 0.10
N MET A 241 16.02 -12.35 0.67
CA MET A 241 16.09 -12.03 2.09
C MET A 241 14.73 -11.55 2.58
N ARG A 242 14.41 -11.85 3.83
CA ARG A 242 13.25 -11.28 4.51
C ARG A 242 13.55 -10.86 5.93
N VAL A 243 12.71 -9.96 6.45
CA VAL A 243 12.47 -9.76 7.87
C VAL A 243 11.02 -10.18 8.13
N ASP A 244 10.82 -11.17 9.00
CA ASP A 244 9.48 -11.66 9.33
C ASP A 244 8.79 -10.80 10.42
N ILE A 245 7.54 -11.17 10.76
CA ILE A 245 6.74 -10.51 11.80
C ILE A 245 7.37 -10.55 13.21
N ASN A 246 8.26 -11.52 13.47
CA ASN A 246 8.96 -11.67 14.76
C ASN A 246 10.30 -10.92 14.78
N GLY A 247 10.63 -10.22 13.69
CA GLY A 247 11.90 -9.54 13.50
C GLY A 247 13.08 -10.48 13.25
N ASN A 248 12.82 -11.70 12.79
CA ASN A 248 13.84 -12.66 12.39
C ASN A 248 14.24 -12.40 10.93
N ILE A 249 15.54 -12.47 10.65
CA ILE A 249 16.10 -12.28 9.32
C ILE A 249 16.36 -13.64 8.67
N GLY A 250 15.75 -13.88 7.51
CA GLY A 250 16.04 -15.04 6.67
C GLY A 250 16.82 -14.64 5.43
N ILE A 251 17.92 -15.33 5.12
CA ILE A 251 18.64 -15.21 3.85
C ILE A 251 18.57 -16.56 3.14
N GLY A 252 17.94 -16.61 1.97
CA GLY A 252 17.69 -17.87 1.23
C GLY A 252 16.66 -18.80 1.87
N THR A 253 15.90 -18.32 2.87
CA THR A 253 14.79 -19.05 3.52
C THR A 253 13.62 -18.10 3.77
N THR A 254 12.39 -18.60 3.59
CA THR A 254 11.15 -17.85 3.85
C THR A 254 10.65 -18.01 5.30
N ASN A 255 11.20 -18.96 6.05
CA ASN A 255 10.77 -19.30 7.41
C ASN A 255 11.95 -19.31 8.40
N PRO A 256 12.49 -18.12 8.77
CA PRO A 256 13.57 -18.04 9.74
C PRO A 256 13.07 -18.37 11.16
N LEU A 257 13.69 -19.38 11.77
CA LEU A 257 13.45 -19.85 13.14
C LEU A 257 14.36 -19.13 14.16
N ASN A 258 15.53 -18.63 13.74
CA ASN A 258 16.44 -17.84 14.58
C ASN A 258 16.45 -16.36 14.18
N LYS A 259 17.09 -15.51 15.00
CA LYS A 259 17.22 -14.07 14.70
C LYS A 259 17.91 -13.80 13.36
N LEU A 260 18.84 -14.67 12.96
CA LEU A 260 19.43 -14.70 11.64
C LEU A 260 19.55 -16.17 11.20
N ASP A 261 18.81 -16.56 10.17
CA ASP A 261 18.97 -17.83 9.49
C ASP A 261 19.49 -17.61 8.07
N VAL A 262 20.55 -18.33 7.73
CA VAL A 262 21.17 -18.29 6.40
C VAL A 262 21.15 -19.69 5.81
N ASN A 263 20.35 -19.89 4.77
CA ASN A 263 20.36 -21.12 3.98
C ASN A 263 21.48 -21.05 2.94
N GLY A 264 22.72 -21.26 3.38
CA GLY A 264 23.91 -21.17 2.57
C GLY A 264 25.17 -20.93 3.39
N THR A 265 26.24 -20.49 2.74
CA THR A 265 27.54 -20.25 3.40
C THR A 265 27.67 -18.80 3.83
N ILE A 266 28.18 -18.58 5.05
CA ILE A 266 28.64 -17.28 5.53
C ILE A 266 30.16 -17.22 5.34
N HIS A 267 30.64 -16.26 4.54
CA HIS A 267 32.07 -16.00 4.37
C HIS A 267 32.41 -14.65 5.01
N SER A 268 33.22 -14.68 6.06
CA SER A 268 33.62 -13.53 6.86
C SER A 268 35.12 -13.50 7.05
N LYS A 269 35.70 -12.31 7.24
CA LYS A 269 37.12 -12.17 7.58
C LYS A 269 37.42 -12.59 9.02
N GLU A 270 36.48 -12.35 9.92
CA GLU A 270 36.59 -12.65 11.35
C GLU A 270 35.19 -12.86 11.92
N VAL A 271 35.09 -13.78 12.89
CA VAL A 271 33.87 -14.01 13.69
C VAL A 271 34.27 -13.93 15.15
N LYS A 272 33.69 -12.99 15.89
CA LYS A 272 33.81 -12.92 17.35
C LYS A 272 32.56 -13.52 17.97
N VAL A 273 32.74 -14.56 18.78
CA VAL A 273 31.66 -15.23 19.52
C VAL A 273 31.79 -14.85 20.99
N ASP A 274 30.80 -14.13 21.51
CA ASP A 274 30.74 -13.83 22.94
C ASP A 274 30.12 -15.01 23.69
N MET A 275 30.86 -15.54 24.67
CA MET A 275 30.44 -16.71 25.47
C MET A 275 30.29 -16.35 26.95
N LEU A 276 29.34 -16.98 27.64
CA LEU A 276 29.12 -16.80 29.07
C LEU A 276 30.04 -17.68 29.95
N GLY A 277 30.75 -18.64 29.36
CA GLY A 277 31.67 -19.55 30.04
C GLY A 277 32.75 -20.07 29.10
N TRP A 278 33.93 -20.33 29.64
CA TRP A 278 35.10 -20.81 28.91
C TRP A 278 35.73 -22.00 29.64
N SER A 279 36.21 -22.98 28.90
CA SER A 279 36.86 -24.19 29.44
C SER A 279 38.27 -23.89 29.97
N ASP A 280 38.37 -23.21 31.12
CA ASP A 280 39.62 -22.99 31.86
C ASP A 280 39.53 -23.60 33.27
N PHE A 281 39.33 -24.93 33.30
CA PHE A 281 39.19 -25.66 34.56
C PHE A 281 39.97 -26.97 34.62
N VAL A 282 40.48 -27.48 33.50
CA VAL A 282 41.21 -28.78 33.47
C VAL A 282 42.50 -28.73 34.29
N PHE A 283 43.13 -27.56 34.36
CA PHE A 283 44.35 -27.37 35.15
C PHE A 283 44.12 -27.07 36.63
N LYS A 284 42.86 -27.02 37.09
CA LYS A 284 42.56 -26.82 38.53
C LYS A 284 42.85 -28.10 39.30
N LYS A 285 43.30 -27.97 40.56
CA LYS A 285 43.70 -29.12 41.39
C LYS A 285 42.54 -30.08 41.68
N GLU A 286 41.33 -29.55 41.66
CA GLU A 286 40.10 -30.28 41.93
C GLU A 286 39.57 -31.01 40.68
N TYR A 287 40.16 -30.77 39.49
CA TYR A 287 39.77 -31.46 38.27
C TYR A 287 40.18 -32.93 38.33
N GLN A 288 39.20 -33.82 38.18
CA GLN A 288 39.45 -35.25 38.09
C GLN A 288 39.67 -35.59 36.62
N LEU A 289 40.94 -35.73 36.24
CA LEU A 289 41.29 -36.23 34.92
C LEU A 289 40.81 -37.69 34.81
N PRO A 290 40.00 -38.05 33.80
CA PRO A 290 39.65 -39.44 33.53
C PRO A 290 40.91 -40.30 33.36
N THR A 291 40.80 -41.59 33.59
CA THR A 291 41.89 -42.52 33.24
C THR A 291 41.83 -42.88 31.75
N LEU A 292 42.97 -43.25 31.15
CA LEU A 292 42.98 -43.67 29.75
C LEU A 292 42.15 -44.94 29.52
N GLU A 293 42.06 -45.84 30.51
CA GLU A 293 41.17 -47.00 30.46
C GLU A 293 39.69 -46.61 30.44
N GLU A 294 39.28 -45.59 31.21
CA GLU A 294 37.90 -45.08 31.19
C GLU A 294 37.58 -44.42 29.84
N VAL A 295 38.52 -43.64 29.29
CA VAL A 295 38.38 -43.03 27.97
C VAL A 295 38.27 -44.09 26.88
N GLU A 296 39.13 -45.11 26.89
CA GLU A 296 39.08 -46.24 25.95
C GLU A 296 37.73 -46.96 26.01
N LYS A 297 37.26 -47.25 27.23
CA LYS A 297 35.95 -47.88 27.44
C LYS A 297 34.83 -47.01 26.88
N HIS A 298 34.85 -45.70 27.13
CA HIS A 298 33.82 -44.79 26.61
C HIS A 298 33.81 -44.76 25.08
N ILE A 299 34.99 -44.69 24.44
CA ILE A 299 35.10 -44.72 22.98
C ILE A 299 34.58 -46.05 22.42
N ALA A 300 34.90 -47.18 23.08
CA ALA A 300 34.41 -48.49 22.66
C ALA A 300 32.87 -48.61 22.77
N GLU A 301 32.26 -47.96 23.77
CA GLU A 301 30.81 -47.98 23.99
C GLU A 301 30.03 -46.96 23.16
N LYS A 302 30.59 -45.76 22.93
CA LYS A 302 29.89 -44.61 22.33
C LYS A 302 30.41 -44.21 20.95
N GLY A 303 31.64 -44.60 20.59
CA GLY A 303 32.25 -44.28 19.30
C GLY A 303 32.78 -42.84 19.16
N HIS A 304 32.74 -42.04 20.22
CA HIS A 304 33.25 -40.67 20.25
C HIS A 304 33.82 -40.34 21.63
N LEU A 305 34.48 -39.18 21.76
CA LEU A 305 35.01 -38.71 23.04
C LEU A 305 33.88 -38.20 23.95
N GLU A 306 34.10 -38.28 25.26
CA GLU A 306 33.17 -37.72 26.24
C GLU A 306 32.97 -36.21 26.02
N ASN A 307 31.73 -35.74 26.20
CA ASN A 307 31.27 -34.35 25.98
C ASN A 307 31.32 -33.85 24.53
N ILE A 308 31.93 -34.58 23.61
CA ILE A 308 31.90 -34.30 22.17
C ILE A 308 30.65 -34.97 21.58
N PRO A 309 29.80 -34.23 20.83
CA PRO A 309 28.60 -34.81 20.24
C PRO A 309 28.94 -35.89 19.21
N SER A 310 28.05 -36.86 19.07
CA SER A 310 28.11 -37.90 18.04
C SER A 310 27.80 -37.33 16.65
N GLU A 311 28.17 -38.07 15.59
CA GLU A 311 27.84 -37.69 14.21
C GLU A 311 26.32 -37.54 14.00
N GLU A 312 25.51 -38.43 14.58
CA GLU A 312 24.05 -38.37 14.47
C GLU A 312 23.47 -37.09 15.10
N GLU A 313 23.99 -36.66 16.25
CA GLU A 313 23.58 -35.41 16.91
C GLU A 313 23.99 -34.19 16.08
N VAL A 314 25.22 -34.19 15.54
CA VAL A 314 25.73 -33.08 14.70
C VAL A 314 24.92 -32.94 13.41
N LEU A 315 24.57 -34.04 12.75
CA LEU A 315 23.78 -34.00 11.51
C LEU A 315 22.34 -33.53 11.74
N LYS A 316 21.80 -33.76 12.93
CA LYS A 316 20.41 -33.41 13.27
C LYS A 316 20.28 -31.97 13.77
N ASP A 317 21.12 -31.59 14.73
CA ASP A 317 20.96 -30.36 15.51
C ASP A 317 22.04 -29.31 15.21
N GLY A 318 23.08 -29.67 14.45
CA GLY A 318 24.22 -28.80 14.15
C GLY A 318 25.20 -28.68 15.32
N ILE A 319 26.09 -27.69 15.25
CA ILE A 319 27.04 -27.39 16.34
C ILE A 319 27.01 -25.90 16.69
N ASN A 320 27.08 -25.61 17.99
CA ASN A 320 27.39 -24.27 18.48
C ASN A 320 28.90 -24.06 18.42
N LEU A 321 29.35 -23.17 17.53
CA LEU A 321 30.78 -22.95 17.27
C LEU A 321 31.59 -22.69 18.55
N GLY A 322 31.13 -21.75 19.39
CA GLY A 322 31.81 -21.41 20.64
C GLY A 322 31.87 -22.56 21.64
N GLU A 323 30.76 -23.28 21.84
CA GLU A 323 30.73 -24.43 22.76
C GLU A 323 31.65 -25.55 22.26
N MET A 324 31.67 -25.79 20.96
CA MET A 324 32.53 -26.80 20.35
C MET A 324 34.01 -26.43 20.51
N ASP A 325 34.39 -25.18 20.25
CA ASP A 325 35.75 -24.69 20.47
C ASP A 325 36.17 -24.82 21.94
N SER A 326 35.28 -24.50 22.88
CA SER A 326 35.52 -24.66 24.32
C SER A 326 35.69 -26.14 24.72
N LYS A 327 34.88 -27.05 24.18
CA LYS A 327 35.02 -28.49 24.42
C LYS A 327 36.31 -29.04 23.82
N LEU A 328 36.69 -28.61 22.62
CA LEU A 328 37.95 -28.99 21.99
C LEU A 328 39.15 -28.50 22.80
N LEU A 329 39.10 -27.28 23.35
CA LEU A 329 40.13 -26.77 24.26
C LEU A 329 40.27 -27.67 25.50
N GLN A 330 39.15 -28.04 26.15
CA GLN A 330 39.17 -28.98 27.27
C GLN A 330 39.92 -30.27 26.91
N LYS A 331 39.65 -30.85 25.72
CA LYS A 331 40.32 -32.09 25.27
C LYS A 331 41.80 -31.90 24.96
N ILE A 332 42.20 -30.73 24.46
CA ILE A 332 43.61 -30.39 24.29
C ILE A 332 44.33 -30.28 25.65
N GLU A 333 43.68 -29.69 26.65
CA GLU A 333 44.23 -29.59 28.01
C GLU A 333 44.36 -30.97 28.68
N GLU A 334 43.34 -31.83 28.57
CA GLU A 334 43.38 -33.22 29.07
C GLU A 334 44.51 -34.00 28.39
N LEU A 335 44.62 -33.94 27.06
CA LEU A 335 45.70 -34.55 26.28
C LEU A 335 47.08 -34.07 26.74
N THR A 336 47.19 -32.77 27.08
CA THR A 336 48.43 -32.19 27.59
C THR A 336 48.82 -32.79 28.95
N LEU A 337 47.85 -33.02 29.85
CA LEU A 337 48.10 -33.68 31.13
C LEU A 337 48.55 -35.13 30.95
N TYR A 338 47.88 -35.91 30.09
CA TYR A 338 48.31 -37.28 29.79
C TYR A 338 49.72 -37.33 29.19
N MET A 339 50.08 -36.39 28.30
CA MET A 339 51.45 -36.32 27.75
C MET A 339 52.51 -36.00 28.81
N ILE A 340 52.19 -35.11 29.77
CA ILE A 340 53.10 -34.80 30.89
C ILE A 340 53.30 -36.05 31.76
N GLU A 341 52.22 -36.77 32.08
CA GLU A 341 52.29 -38.00 32.85
C GLU A 341 53.10 -39.08 32.14
N MET A 342 52.78 -39.35 30.87
CA MET A 342 53.49 -40.32 30.03
C MET A 342 54.99 -39.99 29.90
N LYS A 343 55.36 -38.71 29.82
CA LYS A 343 56.77 -38.30 29.80
C LYS A 343 57.46 -38.62 31.12
N LYS A 344 56.82 -38.32 32.26
CA LYS A 344 57.37 -38.65 33.59
C LYS A 344 57.56 -40.15 33.76
N GLU A 345 56.61 -40.96 33.30
CA GLU A 345 56.72 -42.41 33.33
C GLU A 345 57.86 -42.91 32.43
N ASN A 346 57.98 -42.38 31.22
CA ASN A 346 59.10 -42.71 30.32
C ASN A 346 60.47 -42.35 30.91
N GLU A 347 60.59 -41.23 31.64
CA GLU A 347 61.82 -40.86 32.35
C GLU A 347 62.14 -41.86 33.47
N LYS A 348 61.15 -42.25 34.28
CA LYS A 348 61.31 -43.30 35.30
C LYS A 348 61.77 -44.62 34.68
N VAL A 349 61.11 -45.06 33.62
CA VAL A 349 61.47 -46.30 32.91
C VAL A 349 62.88 -46.22 32.32
N LYS A 350 63.32 -45.06 31.84
CA LYS A 350 64.70 -44.85 31.37
C LYS A 350 65.71 -44.96 32.52
N ASP A 351 65.43 -44.34 33.66
CA ASP A 351 66.30 -44.40 34.83
C ASP A 351 66.41 -45.83 35.38
N GLU A 352 65.30 -46.57 35.44
CA GLU A 352 65.27 -47.98 35.80
C GLU A 352 66.07 -48.83 34.81
N ASN A 353 65.94 -48.57 33.50
CA ASN A 353 66.75 -49.25 32.48
C ASN A 353 68.25 -48.98 32.62
N ILE A 354 68.64 -47.74 32.96
CA ILE A 354 70.05 -47.40 33.23
C ILE A 354 70.57 -48.17 34.45
N LEU A 355 69.76 -48.26 35.51
CA LEU A 355 70.11 -49.01 36.71
C LEU A 355 70.24 -50.51 36.45
N LEU A 356 69.29 -51.10 35.72
CA LEU A 356 69.31 -52.51 35.32
C LEU A 356 70.55 -52.85 34.49
N LYS A 357 70.91 -51.99 33.52
CA LYS A 357 72.14 -52.18 32.72
C LYS A 357 73.41 -52.12 33.58
N LYS A 358 73.48 -51.24 34.58
CA LYS A 358 74.60 -51.21 35.52
C LYS A 358 74.68 -52.49 36.35
N ASN A 359 73.55 -52.99 36.85
CA ASN A 359 73.48 -54.22 37.63
C ASN A 359 73.89 -55.44 36.78
N GLN A 360 73.44 -55.51 35.52
CA GLN A 360 73.88 -56.55 34.58
C GLN A 360 75.39 -56.53 34.36
N LEU A 361 75.96 -55.35 34.10
CA LEU A 361 77.41 -55.20 33.91
C LEU A 361 78.22 -55.62 35.15
N GLU A 362 77.70 -55.34 36.35
CA GLU A 362 78.36 -55.76 37.59
C GLU A 362 78.29 -57.27 37.79
N LEU A 363 77.15 -57.90 37.46
CA LEU A 363 77.00 -59.36 37.49
C LEU A 363 77.93 -60.04 36.48
N GLU A 364 78.01 -59.54 35.24
CA GLU A 364 78.94 -60.05 34.22
C GLU A 364 80.39 -59.99 34.72
N LYS A 365 80.81 -58.88 35.33
CA LYS A 365 82.15 -58.76 35.93
C LYS A 365 82.39 -59.77 37.05
N ARG A 366 81.36 -60.12 37.84
CA ARG A 366 81.46 -61.13 38.90
C ARG A 366 81.55 -62.54 38.32
N ILE A 367 80.82 -62.83 37.24
CA ILE A 367 80.87 -64.12 36.53
C ILE A 367 82.26 -64.34 35.94
N VAL A 368 82.82 -63.37 35.22
CA VAL A 368 84.19 -63.47 34.67
C VAL A 368 85.22 -63.76 35.77
N LYS A 369 85.10 -63.09 36.93
CA LYS A 369 85.98 -63.35 38.09
C LYS A 369 85.84 -64.74 38.71
N LEU A 370 84.71 -65.42 38.49
CA LEU A 370 84.46 -66.78 38.97
C LEU A 370 84.91 -67.83 37.95
N GLU A 371 84.87 -67.50 36.66
CA GLU A 371 85.36 -68.36 35.56
C GLU A 371 86.89 -68.36 35.43
N ASP A 372 87.57 -67.28 35.86
CA ASP A 372 89.04 -67.16 35.90
C ASP A 372 89.70 -67.87 37.11
N LYS A 373 88.93 -68.59 37.95
CA LYS A 373 89.42 -69.41 39.07
C LYS A 373 89.24 -70.89 38.76
#